data_AF-A0AA38CND0-F1
#
_entry.id   AF-A0AA38CND0-F1
#
_cell.length_a   1.000
_cell.length_b   1.000
_cell.length_c   1.000
_cell.angle_alpha   90.00
_cell.angle_beta   90.00
_cell.angle_gamma   90.00
#
_symmetry.space_group_name_H-M   'P 1'
#
loop_
_entity.id
_entity.type
_entity.pdbx_description
1 polymer ?
#
loop_
_entity_poly.entity_id
_entity_poly.type
_entity_poly.pdbx_seq_one_letter_code
_entity_poly.pdbx_strand_id
1 'polypeptide(L)'
;MTSIRTVLGIVAAEDLHLEQLDVKTAFLHGDLEEELYMQQPEGYEFKGKEEMVHKLKKSLYRLKQAPRQWYKKFDSFMMEQ
;
A
#
# COMPACT_ATOMS: atom_id res chain seq x y z
N MET A 1 15.98 3.55 -19.12
CA MET A 1 15.36 2.20 -19.04
C MET A 1 14.70 2.11 -17.66
N THR A 2 13.39 1.87 -17.58
CA THR A 2 12.69 1.78 -16.27
C THR A 2 12.95 0.40 -15.65
N SER A 3 12.98 0.31 -14.32
CA SER A 3 13.39 -0.89 -13.58
C SER A 3 12.66 -2.17 -14.00
N ILE A 4 11.35 -2.08 -14.28
CA ILE A 4 10.54 -3.22 -14.77
C ILE A 4 11.03 -3.71 -16.13
N ARG A 5 11.34 -2.81 -17.07
CA ARG A 5 11.82 -3.20 -18.41
C ARG A 5 13.18 -3.89 -18.33
N THR A 6 14.04 -3.48 -17.39
CA THR A 6 15.31 -4.16 -17.15
C THR A 6 15.08 -5.58 -16.63
N VAL A 7 14.22 -5.76 -15.63
CA VAL A 7 13.86 -7.09 -15.10
C VAL A 7 13.28 -7.99 -16.20
N LEU A 8 12.32 -7.49 -16.98
CA LEU A 8 11.75 -8.24 -18.10
C LEU A 8 12.78 -8.60 -19.18
N GLY A 9 13.72 -7.69 -19.46
CA GLY A 9 14.81 -7.94 -20.40
C GLY A 9 15.75 -9.05 -19.94
N ILE A 10 16.09 -9.09 -18.64
CA ILE A 10 16.90 -10.16 -18.05
C ILE A 10 16.17 -11.50 -18.13
N VAL A 11 14.88 -11.53 -17.73
CA VAL A 11 14.05 -12.73 -17.80
C VAL A 11 14.04 -13.31 -19.21
N ALA A 12 13.85 -12.47 -20.23
CA ALA A 12 13.82 -12.91 -21.63
C ALA A 12 15.19 -13.35 -22.15
N ALA A 13 16.28 -12.70 -21.73
CA ALA A 13 17.64 -13.03 -22.16
C ALA A 13 18.13 -14.36 -21.56
N GLU A 14 17.68 -14.68 -20.34
CA GLU A 14 18.13 -15.84 -19.57
C GLU A 14 17.11 -17.01 -19.58
N ASP A 15 16.04 -16.92 -20.40
CA ASP A 15 14.96 -17.92 -20.50
C ASP A 15 14.32 -18.28 -19.14
N LEU A 16 14.10 -17.28 -18.29
CA LEU A 16 13.56 -17.46 -16.95
C LEU A 16 12.02 -17.47 -16.94
N HIS A 17 11.46 -18.21 -15.98
CA HIS A 17 10.03 -18.10 -15.67
C HIS A 17 9.74 -16.85 -14.84
N LEU A 18 8.70 -16.10 -15.21
CA LEU A 18 8.24 -14.93 -14.48
C LEU A 18 6.83 -15.15 -13.97
N GLU A 19 6.66 -14.97 -12.66
CA GLU A 19 5.35 -14.92 -12.03
C GLU A 19 5.00 -13.47 -11.64
N GLN A 20 3.75 -13.10 -11.86
CA GLN A 20 3.20 -11.81 -11.45
C GLN A 20 2.13 -12.03 -10.39
N LEU A 21 2.23 -11.30 -9.28
CA LEU A 21 1.23 -11.27 -8.24
C LEU A 21 0.54 -9.92 -8.19
N ASP A 22 -0.78 -9.92 -8.24
CA ASP A 22 -1.62 -8.76 -7.92
C ASP A 22 -2.31 -8.96 -6.57
N VAL A 23 -1.91 -8.16 -5.57
CA VAL A 23 -2.39 -8.31 -4.20
C VAL A 23 -3.63 -7.46 -3.99
N LYS A 24 -4.76 -8.11 -3.71
CA LYS A 24 -6.00 -7.43 -3.35
C LYS A 24 -5.78 -6.55 -2.13
N THR A 25 -6.26 -5.31 -2.20
CA THR A 25 -6.23 -4.35 -1.09
C THR A 25 -4.84 -4.11 -0.48
N ALA A 26 -3.76 -4.28 -1.26
CA ALA A 26 -2.37 -4.18 -0.79
C ALA A 26 -2.08 -3.00 0.15
N PHE A 27 -2.59 -1.81 -0.19
CA PHE A 27 -2.35 -0.60 0.60
C PHE A 27 -2.95 -0.67 2.01
N LEU A 28 -4.07 -1.37 2.20
CA LEU A 28 -4.68 -1.53 3.53
C LEU A 28 -3.82 -2.34 4.50
N HIS A 29 -2.78 -3.03 4.00
CA HIS A 29 -1.84 -3.76 4.83
C HIS A 29 -0.64 -2.90 5.28
N GLY A 30 -0.37 -1.79 4.61
CA GLY A 30 0.74 -0.88 4.94
C GLY A 30 0.53 -0.20 6.29
N ASP A 31 1.55 -0.25 7.14
CA ASP A 31 1.57 0.48 8.41
C ASP A 31 1.82 1.97 8.18
N LEU A 32 1.28 2.83 9.04
CA LEU A 32 1.50 4.28 8.98
C LEU A 32 2.56 4.68 10.00
N GLU A 33 3.63 5.30 9.52
CA GLU A 33 4.68 5.90 10.37
C GLU A 33 4.20 7.21 11.02
N GLU A 34 3.26 7.89 10.37
CA GLU A 34 2.70 9.17 10.80
C GLU A 34 1.29 8.98 11.36
N GLU A 35 0.89 9.88 12.26
CA GLU A 35 -0.48 9.94 12.73
C GLU A 35 -1.34 10.74 11.76
N LEU A 36 -2.24 10.05 11.05
CA LEU A 36 -3.11 10.65 10.05
C LEU A 36 -4.57 10.57 10.47
N TYR A 37 -5.30 11.63 10.17
CA TYR A 37 -6.73 11.75 10.40
C TYR A 37 -7.45 12.01 9.08
N MET A 38 -8.67 11.53 8.96
CA MET A 38 -9.57 11.86 7.86
C MET A 38 -10.91 12.36 8.40
N GLN A 39 -11.57 13.21 7.62
CA GLN A 39 -12.98 13.53 7.88
C GLN A 39 -13.82 12.26 7.87
N GLN A 40 -14.96 12.30 8.55
CA GLN A 40 -15.89 11.19 8.54
C GLN A 40 -16.31 10.88 7.09
N PRO A 41 -16.22 9.61 6.66
CA PRO A 41 -16.72 9.24 5.34
C PRO A 41 -18.22 9.47 5.27
N GLU A 42 -18.69 9.85 4.08
CA GLU A 42 -20.12 9.99 3.79
C GLU A 42 -20.86 8.69 4.16
N GLY A 43 -21.94 8.80 4.94
CA GLY A 43 -22.73 7.67 5.42
C GLY A 43 -22.17 6.95 6.66
N TYR A 44 -21.04 7.42 7.20
CA TYR A 44 -20.46 6.97 8.46
C TYR A 44 -20.39 8.09 9.51
N GLU A 45 -21.09 9.22 9.28
CA GLU A 45 -21.14 10.31 10.24
C GLU A 45 -21.99 9.94 11.47
N PHE A 46 -21.49 10.28 12.65
CA PHE A 46 -22.27 10.16 13.89
C PHE A 46 -23.05 11.45 14.16
N LYS A 47 -24.38 11.34 14.28
CA LYS A 47 -25.25 12.48 14.59
C LYS A 47 -24.83 13.17 15.89
N GLY A 48 -24.66 14.48 15.86
CA GLY A 48 -24.17 15.31 16.97
C GLY A 48 -22.66 15.23 17.20
N LYS A 49 -21.91 14.62 16.27
CA LYS A 49 -20.45 14.50 16.29
C LYS A 49 -19.85 14.79 14.91
N GLU A 50 -20.50 15.63 14.12
CA GLU A 50 -20.15 15.91 12.73
C GLU A 50 -18.72 16.47 12.59
N GLU A 51 -18.23 17.20 13.60
CA GLU A 51 -16.87 17.77 13.62
C GLU A 51 -15.76 16.76 13.96
N MET A 52 -16.12 15.54 14.36
CA MET A 52 -15.13 14.50 14.69
C MET A 52 -14.40 14.02 13.43
N VAL A 53 -13.19 13.50 13.64
CA VAL A 53 -12.34 12.91 12.61
C VAL A 53 -11.98 11.47 12.97
N HIS A 54 -11.68 10.65 11.97
CA HIS A 54 -11.22 9.27 12.14
C HIS A 54 -9.70 9.21 12.06
N LYS A 55 -9.06 8.60 13.06
CA LYS A 55 -7.64 8.24 12.99
C LYS A 55 -7.45 7.03 12.08
N LEU A 56 -6.57 7.16 11.09
CA LEU A 56 -6.18 6.06 10.22
C LEU A 56 -5.23 5.13 10.97
N LYS A 57 -5.58 3.84 11.00
CA LYS A 57 -4.73 2.78 11.57
C LYS A 57 -3.81 2.12 10.54
N LYS A 58 -4.17 2.22 9.26
CA LYS A 58 -3.49 1.61 8.12
C LYS A 58 -3.48 2.58 6.95
N SER A 59 -2.57 2.38 6.02
CA SER A 59 -2.52 3.19 4.82
C SER A 59 -3.76 2.98 3.95
N LEU A 60 -4.32 4.05 3.39
CA LEU A 60 -5.47 4.01 2.50
C LEU A 60 -5.07 4.28 1.06
N TYR A 61 -5.91 3.83 0.13
CA TYR A 61 -5.81 4.27 -1.27
C TYR A 61 -5.83 5.80 -1.35
N ARG A 62 -5.10 6.37 -2.33
CA ARG A 62 -4.87 7.81 -2.53
C ARG A 62 -3.89 8.50 -1.57
N LEU A 63 -3.47 7.86 -0.47
CA LEU A 63 -2.32 8.40 0.26
C LEU A 63 -1.08 8.30 -0.62
N LYS A 64 -0.36 9.41 -0.80
CA LYS A 64 0.85 9.47 -1.65
C LYS A 64 1.90 8.44 -1.21
N GLN A 65 1.95 8.13 0.08
CA GLN A 65 2.86 7.19 0.71
C GLN A 65 2.36 5.74 0.76
N ALA A 66 1.10 5.46 0.41
CA ALA A 66 0.53 4.11 0.51
C ALA A 66 1.34 3.03 -0.25
N PRO A 67 1.82 3.26 -1.50
CA PRO A 67 2.65 2.27 -2.18
C PRO A 67 3.97 1.98 -1.44
N ARG A 68 4.58 3.01 -0.83
CA ARG A 68 5.82 2.88 -0.07
C ARG A 68 5.60 2.13 1.24
N GLN A 69 4.52 2.41 1.95
CA GLN A 69 4.20 1.72 3.20
C GLN A 69 3.86 0.24 2.97
N TRP A 70 3.17 -0.08 1.87
CA TRP A 70 2.99 -1.47 1.45
C TRP A 70 4.34 -2.13 1.14
N TYR A 71 5.19 -1.50 0.33
CA TYR A 71 6.51 -2.05 -0.02
C TYR A 71 7.34 -2.35 1.23
N LYS A 72 7.46 -1.39 2.17
CA LYS A 72 8.19 -1.59 3.43
C LYS A 72 7.64 -2.78 4.22
N LYS A 73 6.31 -2.87 4.35
CA LYS A 73 5.68 -3.97 5.08
C LYS A 73 5.97 -5.33 4.46
N PHE A 74 5.86 -5.41 3.14
CA PHE A 74 6.13 -6.63 2.39
C PHE A 74 7.61 -7.03 2.45
N ASP A 75 8.51 -6.07 2.27
CA ASP A 75 9.97 -6.26 2.34
C ASP A 75 10.38 -6.80 3.72
N SER A 76 9.94 -6.18 4.81
CA SER A 76 10.21 -6.67 6.16
C SER A 76 9.66 -8.09 6.38
N PHE A 77 8.44 -8.37 5.93
CA PHE A 77 7.85 -9.71 6.04
C PHE A 77 8.67 -10.77 5.30
N MET A 78 9.15 -10.46 4.09
CA MET A 78 9.96 -11.41 3.29
C MET A 78 11.35 -11.65 3.88
N MET A 79 11.91 -10.67 4.59
CA MET A 79 13.24 -10.77 5.23
C MET A 79 13.20 -11.45 6.61
N GLU A 80 12.05 -11.43 7.28
CA GLU A 80 11.82 -12.10 8.56
C GLU A 80 11.48 -13.61 8.41
N GLN A 81 11.25 -14.07 7.18
CA GLN A 81 11.01 -15.47 6.82
C GLN A 81 12.32 -16.18 6.45
#